data_AF-H5UMH7-F1
#
_entry.id   AF-H5UMH7-F1
#
_cell.length_a   1.000
_cell.length_b   1.000
_cell.length_c   1.000
_cell.angle_alpha   90.00
_cell.angle_beta   90.00
_cell.angle_gamma   90.00
#
_symmetry.space_group_name_H-M   'P 1'
#
loop_
_entity.id
_entity.type
_entity.pdbx_description
1 polymer ?
#
loop_
_entity_poly.entity_id
_entity_poly.type
_entity_poly.pdbx_seq_one_letter_code
_entity_poly.pdbx_strand_id
1 'polypeptide(L)'
;MPARRRTLSTTPRHDVPGRGHPWRGLLLGAFLCLVSMVGASLVQTDMGRVDITDMRWQTGSGRTLSGLLLVPEGASPEDRRPAVVTTHGWYNTKEMQDLNYVELARRGYVVLALDMYGHGNSDDLVGDDYQTAATGMSDAVEFVSTLPYVDTGRIGITGHSNGARASDLAVRADNARPTHLVRSVLLVGNDATYVDDAGRPTDVYGDRAAGVVAAQYDEFFFRTRRPDGTVTPPRDYIHQPTAQSFLAFGTTPSEEREAGTLYRSGDRMRVVYTPDQIHPWNHFSKEVVGNVVDFFDASLGAPRPLPAGDQTWQWKAAFNALGLVGFALVLYNLVLVLLETPFFASLRAVGPVRPLPAPRGAARGWFWGTAIAGVVFSIASYLVLFPWAMTSRPGWLHQAPSFYIGCWALATGLFTAFLLALSWWATGRRSGVGLRERGLVLSWRDAGRTILLAVLAVAGAYATVFLANWLFHTDYRLWVLTMKAFDADKLPIALSYLPFLAVFYVVNSVAINSFNFVEGRRRGTNLALLALLNVLPVLVILAVQYGWFYTHGLSFTESFLTPPLSNIIGIWLFPLVVYFPAAAVLDRLVYRRTRNPYLGGLVMALVLTLVTVTNTLTLT
;
A
#
# COMPACT_ATOMS: atom_id res chain seq x y z
N MET A 1 69.46 -24.75 -25.50
CA MET A 1 68.29 -24.76 -24.60
C MET A 1 68.23 -23.46 -23.80
N PRO A 2 67.25 -22.58 -23.99
CA PRO A 2 66.96 -21.50 -23.04
C PRO A 2 65.67 -21.81 -22.25
N ALA A 3 65.78 -21.76 -20.92
CA ALA A 3 64.70 -22.00 -19.98
C ALA A 3 63.77 -20.79 -19.88
N ARG A 4 62.47 -21.01 -20.13
CA ARG A 4 61.39 -20.03 -19.94
C ARG A 4 61.12 -19.84 -18.44
N ARG A 5 61.23 -18.61 -17.93
CA ARG A 5 60.64 -18.21 -16.64
C ARG A 5 59.15 -17.92 -16.83
N ARG A 6 58.29 -18.72 -16.23
CA ARG A 6 56.87 -18.42 -16.01
C ARG A 6 56.76 -17.50 -14.78
N THR A 7 56.26 -16.29 -14.97
CA THR A 7 55.79 -15.41 -13.90
C THR A 7 54.34 -15.79 -13.55
N LEU A 8 54.17 -16.49 -12.43
CA LEU A 8 52.86 -16.70 -11.80
C LEU A 8 52.47 -15.40 -11.08
N SER A 9 51.53 -14.66 -11.66
CA SER A 9 50.82 -13.58 -10.99
C SER A 9 49.72 -14.19 -10.13
N THR A 10 49.99 -14.37 -8.84
CA THR A 10 48.98 -14.68 -7.83
C THR A 10 48.74 -13.42 -7.00
N THR A 11 47.77 -12.60 -7.41
CA THR A 11 47.20 -11.58 -6.53
C THR A 11 46.39 -12.30 -5.44
N PRO A 12 46.70 -12.10 -4.14
CA PRO A 12 45.91 -12.69 -3.08
C PRO A 12 44.54 -12.03 -3.03
N ARG A 13 43.47 -12.84 -3.08
CA ARG A 13 42.15 -12.40 -2.62
C ARG A 13 42.29 -12.13 -1.13
N HIS A 14 42.30 -10.85 -0.75
CA HIS A 14 42.10 -10.47 0.65
C HIS A 14 40.65 -10.77 1.02
N ASP A 15 40.40 -12.02 1.42
CA ASP A 15 39.20 -12.40 2.13
C ASP A 15 39.21 -11.70 3.49
N VAL A 16 38.30 -10.73 3.64
CA VAL A 16 37.97 -10.15 4.94
C VAL A 16 37.25 -11.23 5.74
N PRO A 17 37.79 -11.70 6.88
CA PRO A 17 37.17 -12.79 7.64
C PRO A 17 35.78 -12.41 8.13
N GLY A 18 34.80 -13.31 7.97
CA GLY A 18 33.46 -13.19 8.56
C GLY A 18 32.33 -12.69 7.65
N ARG A 19 32.50 -12.60 6.33
CA ARG A 19 31.41 -12.22 5.40
C ARG A 19 30.99 -13.41 4.54
N GLY A 20 29.75 -13.87 4.71
CA GLY A 20 29.16 -14.89 3.84
C GLY A 20 29.19 -14.47 2.37
N HIS A 21 29.44 -15.43 1.48
CA HIS A 21 29.37 -15.26 0.03
C HIS A 21 28.00 -14.67 -0.35
N PRO A 22 27.89 -13.65 -1.24
CA PRO A 22 26.62 -12.96 -1.53
C PRO A 22 25.52 -13.93 -2.00
N TRP A 23 25.91 -15.03 -2.64
CA TRP A 23 25.02 -16.13 -2.99
C TRP A 23 24.30 -16.76 -1.79
N ARG A 24 24.92 -16.84 -0.60
CA ARG A 24 24.23 -17.34 0.60
C ARG A 24 23.08 -16.43 1.00
N GLY A 25 23.27 -15.11 0.91
CA GLY A 25 22.21 -14.13 1.18
C GLY A 25 21.11 -14.17 0.13
N LEU A 26 21.47 -14.35 -1.15
CA LEU A 26 20.51 -14.53 -2.24
C LEU A 26 19.67 -15.80 -2.06
N LEU A 27 20.31 -16.93 -1.74
CA LEU A 27 19.63 -18.20 -1.48
C LEU A 27 18.73 -18.13 -0.24
N LEU A 28 19.18 -17.46 0.82
CA LEU A 28 18.34 -17.21 2.00
C LEU A 28 17.12 -16.36 1.62
N GLY A 29 17.31 -15.26 0.88
CA GLY A 29 16.22 -14.41 0.42
C GLY A 29 15.19 -15.19 -0.41
N ALA A 30 15.68 -15.98 -1.38
CA ALA A 30 14.84 -16.84 -2.21
C ALA A 30 14.10 -17.91 -1.39
N PHE A 31 14.76 -18.50 -0.39
CA PHE A 31 14.13 -19.43 0.54
C PHE A 31 13.02 -18.76 1.36
N LEU A 32 13.24 -17.55 1.88
CA LEU A 32 12.20 -16.81 2.60
C LEU A 32 11.01 -16.46 1.69
N CYS A 33 11.27 -16.08 0.43
CA CYS A 33 10.23 -15.89 -0.58
C CYS A 33 9.42 -17.17 -0.81
N LEU A 34 10.09 -18.33 -0.90
CA LEU A 34 9.42 -19.64 -1.06
C LEU A 34 8.55 -19.99 0.15
N VAL A 35 9.09 -19.84 1.37
CA VAL A 35 8.33 -20.08 2.62
C VAL A 35 7.13 -19.14 2.71
N SER A 36 7.30 -17.88 2.33
CA SER A 36 6.23 -16.88 2.26
C SER A 36 5.09 -17.33 1.34
N MET A 37 5.38 -17.60 0.06
CA MET A 37 4.33 -17.93 -0.91
C MET A 37 3.64 -19.27 -0.61
N VAL A 38 4.37 -20.28 -0.13
CA VAL A 38 3.79 -21.57 0.26
C VAL A 38 2.95 -21.42 1.53
N GLY A 39 3.47 -20.75 2.56
CA GLY A 39 2.76 -20.57 3.83
C GLY A 39 1.49 -19.73 3.66
N ALA A 40 1.56 -18.64 2.89
CA ALA A 40 0.39 -17.82 2.56
C ALA A 40 -0.65 -18.61 1.76
N SER A 41 -0.21 -19.44 0.80
CA SER A 41 -1.08 -20.32 0.02
C SER A 41 -1.84 -21.32 0.89
N LEU A 42 -1.14 -22.01 1.79
CA LEU A 42 -1.73 -22.98 2.71
C LEU A 42 -2.80 -22.35 3.61
N VAL A 43 -2.58 -21.11 4.06
CA VAL A 43 -3.58 -20.40 4.88
C VAL A 43 -4.79 -19.99 4.04
N GLN A 44 -4.60 -19.36 2.88
CA GLN A 44 -5.73 -18.85 2.08
C GLN A 44 -6.59 -19.94 1.44
N THR A 45 -6.02 -21.14 1.26
CA THR A 45 -6.73 -22.30 0.71
C THR A 45 -7.37 -23.16 1.81
N ASP A 46 -7.34 -22.77 3.09
CA ASP A 46 -7.74 -23.61 4.24
C ASP A 46 -7.09 -25.01 4.18
N MET A 47 -5.78 -25.07 3.94
CA MET A 47 -5.02 -26.31 3.73
C MET A 47 -5.52 -27.16 2.54
N GLY A 48 -5.96 -26.49 1.45
CA GLY A 48 -6.41 -27.13 0.22
C GLY A 48 -7.92 -27.43 0.15
N ARG A 49 -8.73 -26.88 1.06
CA ARG A 49 -10.21 -27.00 1.04
C ARG A 49 -10.91 -25.85 0.32
N VAL A 50 -10.17 -24.87 -0.17
CA VAL A 50 -10.69 -23.75 -0.94
C VAL A 50 -9.88 -23.63 -2.22
N ASP A 51 -10.55 -23.76 -3.35
CA ASP A 51 -9.98 -23.50 -4.67
C ASP A 51 -10.00 -22.00 -4.95
N ILE A 52 -8.89 -21.47 -5.47
CA ILE A 52 -8.75 -20.05 -5.81
C ILE A 52 -8.48 -19.94 -7.30
N THR A 53 -9.29 -19.16 -8.00
CA THR A 53 -9.12 -18.84 -9.43
C THR A 53 -8.94 -17.35 -9.61
N ASP A 54 -7.81 -16.93 -10.17
CA ASP A 54 -7.61 -15.57 -10.69
C ASP A 54 -8.25 -15.48 -12.07
N MET A 55 -9.25 -14.60 -12.22
CA MET A 55 -10.09 -14.54 -13.41
C MET A 55 -10.26 -13.12 -13.93
N ARG A 56 -10.47 -13.05 -15.24
CA ARG A 56 -10.83 -11.85 -15.97
C ARG A 56 -11.95 -12.16 -16.93
N TRP A 57 -12.98 -11.33 -16.94
CA TRP A 57 -14.13 -11.54 -17.82
C TRP A 57 -14.69 -10.21 -18.30
N GLN A 58 -15.31 -10.25 -19.48
CA GLN A 58 -16.10 -9.15 -20.01
C GLN A 58 -17.45 -9.13 -19.31
N THR A 59 -17.81 -7.99 -18.73
CA THR A 59 -19.07 -7.80 -18.01
C THR A 59 -20.20 -7.38 -18.94
N GLY A 60 -21.44 -7.41 -18.44
CA GLY A 60 -22.60 -6.88 -19.15
C GLY A 60 -22.49 -5.39 -19.47
N SER A 61 -21.63 -4.66 -18.75
CA SER A 61 -21.29 -3.26 -18.97
C SER A 61 -20.24 -3.03 -20.08
N GLY A 62 -19.77 -4.09 -20.75
CA GLY A 62 -18.80 -4.00 -21.85
C GLY A 62 -17.37 -3.65 -21.41
N ARG A 63 -17.03 -3.93 -20.15
CA ARG A 63 -15.71 -3.69 -19.55
C ARG A 63 -15.14 -4.99 -19.01
N THR A 64 -13.82 -5.11 -18.96
CA THR A 64 -13.13 -6.22 -18.30
C THR A 64 -13.08 -5.98 -16.79
N LEU A 65 -13.56 -6.95 -16.00
CA LEU A 65 -13.37 -7.00 -14.56
C LEU A 65 -12.37 -8.10 -14.20
N SER A 66 -11.54 -7.86 -13.18
CA SER A 66 -10.56 -8.78 -12.62
C SER A 66 -10.95 -9.17 -11.19
N GLY A 67 -10.79 -10.43 -10.83
CA GLY A 67 -11.16 -10.91 -9.50
C GLY A 67 -10.50 -12.23 -9.08
N LEU A 68 -10.47 -12.47 -7.78
CA LEU A 68 -10.17 -13.78 -7.20
C LEU A 68 -11.48 -14.44 -6.79
N LEU A 69 -11.83 -15.56 -7.42
CA LEU A 69 -12.95 -16.40 -7.00
C LEU A 69 -12.42 -17.51 -6.09
N LEU A 70 -12.97 -17.57 -4.88
CA LEU A 70 -12.69 -18.60 -3.89
C LEU A 70 -13.92 -19.51 -3.78
N VAL A 71 -13.72 -20.80 -4.06
CA VAL A 71 -14.77 -21.82 -4.05
C VAL A 71 -14.44 -22.84 -2.95
N PRO A 72 -15.24 -22.94 -1.88
CA PRO A 72 -15.01 -23.89 -0.82
C PRO A 72 -15.39 -25.31 -1.25
N GLU A 73 -14.75 -26.29 -0.62
CA GLU A 73 -15.00 -27.71 -0.84
C GLU A 73 -16.50 -28.06 -0.71
N GLY A 74 -16.98 -28.90 -1.63
CA GLY A 74 -18.36 -29.37 -1.67
C GLY A 74 -19.36 -28.41 -2.31
N ALA A 75 -18.97 -27.18 -2.71
CA ALA A 75 -19.84 -26.31 -3.50
C ALA A 75 -20.19 -26.99 -4.84
N SER A 76 -21.47 -27.26 -5.08
CA SER A 76 -21.96 -27.98 -6.25
C SER A 76 -23.37 -27.53 -6.64
N PRO A 77 -23.88 -27.88 -7.83
CA PRO A 77 -25.27 -27.61 -8.20
C PRO A 77 -26.30 -28.20 -7.23
N GLU A 78 -25.96 -29.32 -6.57
CA GLU A 78 -26.78 -30.03 -5.60
C GLU A 78 -26.64 -29.47 -4.17
N ASP A 79 -25.46 -28.92 -3.83
CA ASP A 79 -25.16 -28.27 -2.55
C ASP A 79 -24.71 -26.82 -2.77
N ARG A 80 -25.70 -25.97 -3.08
CA ARG A 80 -25.48 -24.56 -3.37
C ARG A 80 -25.07 -23.79 -2.12
N ARG A 81 -24.01 -22.99 -2.25
CA ARG A 81 -23.43 -22.20 -1.15
C ARG A 81 -23.91 -20.75 -1.17
N PRO A 82 -24.05 -20.08 -0.01
CA PRO A 82 -24.15 -18.63 0.04
C PRO A 82 -22.87 -18.01 -0.54
N ALA A 83 -23.00 -16.81 -1.12
CA ALA A 83 -21.87 -16.11 -1.72
C ALA A 83 -21.69 -14.72 -1.14
N VAL A 84 -20.45 -14.23 -1.09
CA VAL A 84 -20.12 -12.87 -0.70
C VAL A 84 -19.22 -12.23 -1.75
N VAL A 85 -19.63 -11.10 -2.31
CA VAL A 85 -18.76 -10.26 -3.16
C VAL A 85 -18.08 -9.22 -2.29
N THR A 86 -16.76 -9.14 -2.35
CA THR A 86 -15.96 -8.22 -1.54
C THR A 86 -15.07 -7.33 -2.41
N THR A 87 -14.92 -6.05 -2.05
CA THR A 87 -14.05 -5.15 -2.82
C THR A 87 -13.29 -4.14 -1.94
N HIS A 88 -12.18 -3.66 -2.49
CA HIS A 88 -11.22 -2.77 -1.83
C HIS A 88 -11.65 -1.30 -1.86
N GLY A 89 -10.95 -0.46 -1.09
CA GLY A 89 -11.10 1.01 -1.15
C GLY A 89 -10.36 1.67 -2.31
N TRP A 90 -10.44 2.99 -2.41
CA TRP A 90 -9.62 3.75 -3.36
C TRP A 90 -8.13 3.46 -3.15
N TYR A 91 -7.39 3.43 -4.25
CA TYR A 91 -5.94 3.27 -4.25
C TYR A 91 -5.44 1.93 -3.74
N ASN A 92 -6.24 0.88 -3.91
CA ASN A 92 -5.92 -0.49 -3.51
C ASN A 92 -6.24 -1.47 -4.65
N THR A 93 -6.10 -2.76 -4.38
CA THR A 93 -6.42 -3.86 -5.31
C THR A 93 -7.15 -4.99 -4.57
N LYS A 94 -7.73 -5.95 -5.31
CA LYS A 94 -8.48 -7.09 -4.79
C LYS A 94 -7.78 -7.87 -3.70
N GLU A 95 -6.45 -7.96 -3.77
CA GLU A 95 -5.66 -8.68 -2.78
C GLU A 95 -5.71 -8.01 -1.39
N MET A 96 -6.15 -6.75 -1.27
CA MET A 96 -6.38 -6.09 0.02
C MET A 96 -7.65 -6.55 0.74
N GLN A 97 -8.47 -7.39 0.12
CA GLN A 97 -9.60 -8.05 0.79
C GLN A 97 -9.19 -9.39 1.42
N ASP A 98 -7.90 -9.62 1.66
CA ASP A 98 -7.40 -10.93 2.09
C ASP A 98 -7.94 -11.45 3.41
N LEU A 99 -8.04 -10.59 4.41
CA LEU A 99 -8.73 -10.93 5.64
C LEU A 99 -10.19 -11.37 5.42
N ASN A 100 -10.90 -10.74 4.48
CA ASN A 100 -12.30 -11.06 4.23
C ASN A 100 -12.43 -12.37 3.46
N TYR A 101 -11.71 -12.50 2.34
CA TYR A 101 -11.87 -13.68 1.50
C TYR A 101 -11.33 -14.95 2.14
N VAL A 102 -10.27 -14.88 2.95
CA VAL A 102 -9.77 -16.05 3.69
C VAL A 102 -10.79 -16.52 4.72
N GLU A 103 -11.33 -15.61 5.53
CA GLU A 103 -12.21 -15.99 6.64
C GLU A 103 -13.60 -16.40 6.21
N LEU A 104 -14.14 -15.77 5.17
CA LEU A 104 -15.42 -16.15 4.59
C LEU A 104 -15.30 -17.48 3.83
N ALA A 105 -14.28 -17.69 3.00
CA ALA A 105 -14.14 -18.96 2.28
C ALA A 105 -13.94 -20.16 3.23
N ARG A 106 -13.15 -20.00 4.31
CA ARG A 106 -12.98 -21.01 5.37
C ARG A 106 -14.30 -21.46 6.01
N ARG A 107 -15.29 -20.57 6.04
CA ARG A 107 -16.64 -20.80 6.62
C ARG A 107 -17.64 -21.34 5.59
N GLY A 108 -17.19 -21.63 4.37
CA GLY A 108 -18.00 -22.27 3.33
C GLY A 108 -18.75 -21.31 2.41
N TYR A 109 -18.45 -20.01 2.44
CA TYR A 109 -18.97 -19.07 1.46
C TYR A 109 -18.20 -19.15 0.14
N VAL A 110 -18.89 -19.04 -0.99
CA VAL A 110 -18.24 -18.69 -2.26
C VAL A 110 -17.90 -17.20 -2.19
N VAL A 111 -16.64 -16.83 -2.41
CA VAL A 111 -16.20 -15.43 -2.28
C VAL A 111 -15.61 -14.92 -3.57
N LEU A 112 -16.06 -13.76 -4.03
CA LEU A 112 -15.44 -13.04 -5.14
C LEU A 112 -14.82 -11.74 -4.63
N ALA A 113 -13.49 -11.66 -4.63
CA ALA A 113 -12.76 -10.43 -4.35
C ALA A 113 -12.36 -9.73 -5.66
N LEU A 114 -12.91 -8.55 -5.94
CA LEU A 114 -12.75 -7.88 -7.24
C LEU A 114 -11.81 -6.66 -7.18
N ASP A 115 -11.10 -6.43 -8.30
CA ASP A 115 -10.47 -5.16 -8.62
C ASP A 115 -11.56 -4.24 -9.17
N MET A 116 -11.82 -3.10 -8.54
CA MET A 116 -12.79 -2.13 -9.07
C MET A 116 -12.34 -1.61 -10.44
N TYR A 117 -13.27 -1.15 -11.28
CA TYR A 117 -12.88 -0.40 -12.49
C TYR A 117 -11.90 0.74 -12.14
N GLY A 118 -10.88 0.94 -12.99
CA GLY A 118 -9.78 1.87 -12.74
C GLY A 118 -8.70 1.36 -11.79
N HIS A 119 -8.78 0.13 -11.29
CA HIS A 119 -7.82 -0.44 -10.35
C HIS A 119 -7.31 -1.81 -10.77
N GLY A 120 -6.13 -2.16 -10.23
CA GLY A 120 -5.53 -3.47 -10.42
C GLY A 120 -5.43 -3.84 -11.89
N ASN A 121 -6.04 -4.97 -12.24
CA ASN A 121 -6.09 -5.50 -13.61
C ASN A 121 -7.49 -5.42 -14.24
N SER A 122 -8.41 -4.64 -13.68
CA SER A 122 -9.68 -4.28 -14.32
C SER A 122 -9.47 -3.12 -15.29
N ASP A 123 -10.36 -2.96 -16.27
CA ASP A 123 -10.26 -1.89 -17.26
C ASP A 123 -10.21 -0.50 -16.58
N ASP A 124 -9.42 0.39 -17.17
CA ASP A 124 -9.31 1.77 -16.70
C ASP A 124 -10.66 2.51 -16.82
N LEU A 125 -10.90 3.44 -15.90
CA LEU A 125 -12.06 4.34 -16.00
C LEU A 125 -11.75 5.46 -16.99
N VAL A 126 -12.73 5.76 -17.84
CA VAL A 126 -12.67 6.86 -18.82
C VAL A 126 -13.45 8.03 -18.26
N GLY A 127 -12.79 9.16 -18.02
CA GLY A 127 -13.42 10.36 -17.46
C GLY A 127 -14.09 10.12 -16.08
N ASP A 128 -15.34 10.60 -15.93
CA ASP A 128 -16.10 10.57 -14.67
C ASP A 128 -17.03 9.34 -14.53
N ASP A 129 -16.76 8.25 -15.26
CA ASP A 129 -17.60 7.04 -15.28
C ASP A 129 -17.45 6.16 -14.02
N TYR A 130 -17.07 6.73 -12.87
CA TYR A 130 -16.85 5.96 -11.64
C TYR A 130 -18.11 5.30 -11.07
N GLN A 131 -19.30 5.68 -11.57
CA GLN A 131 -20.58 5.10 -11.19
C GLN A 131 -20.98 3.88 -12.04
N THR A 132 -20.27 3.54 -13.14
CA THR A 132 -20.65 2.40 -14.00
C THR A 132 -20.79 1.14 -13.15
N ALA A 133 -21.98 0.52 -13.18
CA ALA A 133 -22.27 -0.71 -12.46
C ALA A 133 -21.76 -0.70 -11.00
N ALA A 134 -21.86 0.44 -10.31
CA ALA A 134 -21.31 0.64 -8.97
C ALA A 134 -19.80 0.30 -8.89
N THR A 135 -19.02 0.86 -9.83
CA THR A 135 -17.58 0.58 -10.01
C THR A 135 -17.25 -0.91 -10.21
N GLY A 136 -18.18 -1.66 -10.82
CA GLY A 136 -18.06 -3.09 -11.10
C GLY A 136 -18.70 -4.02 -10.06
N MET A 137 -19.17 -3.51 -8.92
CA MET A 137 -19.83 -4.33 -7.89
C MET A 137 -21.11 -5.00 -8.42
N SER A 138 -21.96 -4.27 -9.16
CA SER A 138 -23.20 -4.83 -9.70
C SER A 138 -22.93 -5.92 -10.75
N ASP A 139 -21.92 -5.72 -11.61
CA ASP A 139 -21.50 -6.73 -12.59
C ASP A 139 -20.95 -8.00 -11.92
N ALA A 140 -20.22 -7.85 -10.81
CA ALA A 140 -19.70 -8.97 -10.03
C ALA A 140 -20.80 -9.77 -9.33
N VAL A 141 -21.81 -9.10 -8.76
CA VAL A 141 -23.00 -9.77 -8.19
C VAL A 141 -23.74 -10.55 -9.27
N GLU A 142 -23.92 -9.95 -10.45
CA GLU A 142 -24.57 -10.60 -11.58
C GLU A 142 -23.80 -11.86 -12.00
N PHE A 143 -22.48 -11.76 -12.18
CA PHE A 143 -21.63 -12.92 -12.49
C PHE A 143 -21.77 -14.03 -11.45
N VAL A 144 -21.64 -13.71 -10.15
CA VAL A 144 -21.76 -14.68 -9.06
C VAL A 144 -23.13 -15.37 -9.06
N SER A 145 -24.20 -14.65 -9.40
CA SER A 145 -25.55 -15.22 -9.50
C SER A 145 -25.72 -16.25 -10.62
N THR A 146 -24.82 -16.28 -11.62
CA THR A 146 -24.85 -17.26 -12.72
C THR A 146 -24.13 -18.57 -12.39
N LEU A 147 -23.36 -18.61 -11.30
CA LEU A 147 -22.59 -19.80 -10.93
C LEU A 147 -23.55 -20.89 -10.44
N PRO A 148 -23.48 -22.12 -10.99
CA PRO A 148 -24.50 -23.15 -10.72
C PRO A 148 -24.49 -23.67 -9.28
N TYR A 149 -23.39 -23.45 -8.56
CA TYR A 149 -23.16 -23.82 -7.16
C TYR A 149 -23.40 -22.67 -6.16
N VAL A 150 -23.92 -21.53 -6.62
CA VAL A 150 -24.29 -20.41 -5.76
C VAL A 150 -25.79 -20.40 -5.51
N ASP A 151 -26.16 -20.19 -4.25
CA ASP A 151 -27.54 -19.94 -3.85
C ASP A 151 -27.89 -18.46 -4.06
N THR A 152 -28.68 -18.19 -5.10
CA THR A 152 -29.10 -16.82 -5.46
C THR A 152 -30.02 -16.18 -4.42
N GLY A 153 -30.57 -16.96 -3.49
CA GLY A 153 -31.29 -16.47 -2.32
C GLY A 153 -30.39 -16.03 -1.16
N ARG A 154 -29.05 -16.18 -1.28
CA ARG A 154 -28.09 -15.89 -0.20
C ARG A 154 -26.79 -15.25 -0.73
N ILE A 155 -26.92 -14.13 -1.45
CA ILE A 155 -25.78 -13.33 -1.91
C ILE A 155 -25.62 -12.09 -1.03
N GLY A 156 -24.45 -11.94 -0.43
CA GLY A 156 -24.02 -10.77 0.32
C GLY A 156 -23.00 -9.93 -0.43
N ILE A 157 -22.88 -8.66 -0.06
CA ILE A 157 -21.84 -7.76 -0.56
C ILE A 157 -21.18 -6.96 0.57
N THR A 158 -19.90 -6.69 0.43
CA THR A 158 -19.16 -5.82 1.36
C THR A 158 -17.98 -5.16 0.66
N GLY A 159 -17.45 -4.12 1.29
CA GLY A 159 -16.15 -3.57 0.92
C GLY A 159 -15.70 -2.54 1.92
N HIS A 160 -14.46 -2.08 1.76
CA HIS A 160 -13.89 -1.00 2.57
C HIS A 160 -13.91 0.33 1.82
N SER A 161 -14.31 1.42 2.48
CA SER A 161 -14.23 2.78 1.93
C SER A 161 -15.00 2.90 0.61
N ASN A 162 -14.33 3.19 -0.50
CA ASN A 162 -14.93 3.18 -1.83
C ASN A 162 -15.62 1.86 -2.18
N GLY A 163 -15.15 0.73 -1.64
CA GLY A 163 -15.79 -0.55 -1.82
C GLY A 163 -17.10 -0.71 -1.04
N ALA A 164 -17.20 -0.08 0.13
CA ALA A 164 -18.47 0.06 0.83
C ALA A 164 -19.40 0.99 0.05
N ARG A 165 -18.89 2.11 -0.48
CA ARG A 165 -19.67 2.99 -1.38
C ARG A 165 -20.19 2.24 -2.61
N ALA A 166 -19.35 1.42 -3.25
CA ALA A 166 -19.75 0.55 -4.35
C ALA A 166 -20.82 -0.47 -3.93
N SER A 167 -20.72 -1.02 -2.72
CA SER A 167 -21.75 -1.91 -2.16
C SER A 167 -23.09 -1.19 -1.98
N ASP A 168 -23.08 0.04 -1.43
CA ASP A 168 -24.28 0.85 -1.26
C ASP A 168 -24.94 1.22 -2.60
N LEU A 169 -24.14 1.61 -3.59
CA LEU A 169 -24.60 1.89 -4.96
C LEU A 169 -25.18 0.63 -5.64
N ALA A 170 -24.59 -0.54 -5.40
CA ALA A 170 -25.10 -1.80 -5.93
C ALA A 170 -26.47 -2.16 -5.33
N VAL A 171 -26.72 -1.89 -4.04
CA VAL A 171 -28.07 -2.05 -3.44
C VAL A 171 -29.09 -1.16 -4.14
N ARG A 172 -28.74 0.10 -4.42
CA ARG A 172 -29.63 1.03 -5.14
C ARG A 172 -29.94 0.54 -6.55
N ALA A 173 -28.95 0.01 -7.27
CA ALA A 173 -29.16 -0.60 -8.58
C ALA A 173 -30.01 -1.88 -8.51
N ASP A 174 -29.79 -2.71 -7.48
CA ASP A 174 -30.53 -3.95 -7.25
C ASP A 174 -32.00 -3.70 -6.91
N ASN A 175 -32.33 -2.59 -6.25
CA ASN A 175 -33.72 -2.16 -6.01
C ASN A 175 -34.52 -1.89 -7.29
N ALA A 176 -33.84 -1.61 -8.41
CA ALA A 176 -34.50 -1.44 -9.71
C ALA A 176 -34.77 -2.78 -10.42
N ARG A 177 -34.26 -3.92 -9.89
CA ARG A 177 -34.46 -5.24 -10.49
C ARG A 177 -35.83 -5.81 -10.10
N PRO A 178 -36.49 -6.58 -10.99
CA PRO A 178 -37.71 -7.32 -10.63
C PRO A 178 -37.50 -8.34 -9.51
N THR A 179 -36.28 -8.84 -9.37
CA THR A 179 -35.87 -9.76 -8.30
C THR A 179 -34.52 -9.32 -7.78
N HIS A 180 -34.48 -9.00 -6.49
CA HIS A 180 -33.26 -8.63 -5.78
C HIS A 180 -32.29 -9.81 -5.76
N LEU A 181 -31.06 -9.58 -6.20
CA LEU A 181 -29.96 -10.53 -6.06
C LEU A 181 -29.25 -10.34 -4.72
N VAL A 182 -29.13 -9.10 -4.23
CA VAL A 182 -28.40 -8.80 -3.00
C VAL A 182 -29.33 -8.99 -1.80
N ARG A 183 -28.90 -9.79 -0.82
CA ARG A 183 -29.65 -10.13 0.40
C ARG A 183 -29.04 -9.59 1.67
N SER A 184 -27.74 -9.37 1.67
CA SER A 184 -27.05 -8.71 2.78
C SER A 184 -25.98 -7.75 2.31
N VAL A 185 -25.78 -6.65 3.04
CA VAL A 185 -24.74 -5.66 2.77
C VAL A 185 -24.06 -5.21 4.06
N LEU A 186 -22.73 -5.23 4.08
CA LEU A 186 -21.96 -4.67 5.19
C LEU A 186 -21.03 -3.57 4.68
N LEU A 187 -21.27 -2.34 5.10
CA LEU A 187 -20.52 -1.16 4.70
C LEU A 187 -19.37 -0.94 5.69
N VAL A 188 -18.12 -1.18 5.28
CA VAL A 188 -16.96 -0.93 6.15
C VAL A 188 -16.34 0.41 5.82
N GLY A 189 -16.43 1.38 6.74
CA GLY A 189 -15.87 2.71 6.55
C GLY A 189 -16.56 3.51 5.44
N ASN A 190 -17.89 3.50 5.38
CA ASN A 190 -18.70 4.40 4.55
C ASN A 190 -20.07 4.60 5.21
N ASP A 191 -20.63 5.80 5.13
CA ASP A 191 -21.97 6.09 5.63
C ASP A 191 -23.03 5.21 4.96
N ALA A 192 -24.03 4.78 5.75
CA ALA A 192 -25.25 4.23 5.18
C ALA A 192 -26.11 5.34 4.55
N THR A 193 -26.81 4.99 3.47
CA THR A 193 -27.86 5.84 2.93
C THR A 193 -29.06 5.83 3.88
N TYR A 194 -29.41 7.01 4.39
CA TYR A 194 -30.47 7.17 5.39
C TYR A 194 -31.49 8.25 5.03
N VAL A 195 -31.24 9.04 3.97
CA VAL A 195 -32.18 10.03 3.43
C VAL A 195 -32.34 9.87 1.93
N ASP A 196 -33.52 10.24 1.42
CA ASP A 196 -33.79 10.37 -0.01
C ASP A 196 -33.25 11.68 -0.59
N ASP A 197 -33.42 11.89 -1.90
CA ASP A 197 -32.97 13.11 -2.59
C ASP A 197 -33.65 14.39 -2.08
N ALA A 198 -34.77 14.26 -1.36
CA ALA A 198 -35.49 15.36 -0.71
C ALA A 198 -35.06 15.57 0.76
N GLY A 199 -34.08 14.80 1.26
CA GLY A 199 -33.57 14.89 2.63
C GLY A 199 -34.48 14.24 3.69
N ARG A 200 -35.47 13.44 3.28
CA ARG A 200 -36.38 12.74 4.20
C ARG A 200 -35.79 11.39 4.58
N PRO A 201 -35.95 10.91 5.83
CA PRO A 201 -35.53 9.57 6.23
C PRO A 201 -36.04 8.50 5.26
N THR A 202 -35.16 7.60 4.86
CA THR A 202 -35.47 6.49 3.94
C THR A 202 -34.70 5.24 4.34
N ASP A 203 -35.24 4.08 3.95
CA ASP A 203 -34.53 2.81 4.04
C ASP A 203 -34.37 2.21 2.66
N VAL A 204 -33.23 2.52 2.01
CA VAL A 204 -32.90 1.94 0.70
C VAL A 204 -32.55 0.46 0.78
N TYR A 205 -32.28 -0.09 1.97
CA TYR A 205 -31.89 -1.48 2.12
C TYR A 205 -33.12 -2.40 2.16
N GLY A 206 -34.29 -1.88 2.53
CA GLY A 206 -35.57 -2.59 2.46
C GLY A 206 -35.58 -3.88 3.28
N ASP A 207 -35.87 -4.99 2.59
CA ASP A 207 -35.96 -6.35 3.13
C ASP A 207 -34.59 -6.98 3.45
N ARG A 208 -33.49 -6.38 3.00
CA ARG A 208 -32.13 -6.93 3.16
C ARG A 208 -31.62 -6.81 4.59
N ALA A 209 -30.65 -7.65 4.95
CA ALA A 209 -29.78 -7.38 6.08
C ALA A 209 -28.77 -6.28 5.72
N ALA A 210 -28.59 -5.30 6.59
CA ALA A 210 -27.62 -4.23 6.35
C ALA A 210 -26.83 -3.91 7.62
N GLY A 211 -25.53 -3.66 7.48
CA GLY A 211 -24.67 -3.27 8.58
C GLY A 211 -23.70 -2.18 8.19
N VAL A 212 -23.20 -1.45 9.19
CA VAL A 212 -22.15 -0.44 9.03
C VAL A 212 -21.05 -0.69 10.05
N VAL A 213 -19.78 -0.62 9.62
CA VAL A 213 -18.63 -0.50 10.52
C VAL A 213 -18.14 0.94 10.44
N ALA A 214 -18.34 1.69 11.51
CA ALA A 214 -18.06 3.12 11.64
C ALA A 214 -16.90 3.38 12.60
N ALA A 215 -15.68 3.53 12.08
CA ALA A 215 -14.51 3.77 12.91
C ALA A 215 -14.65 5.09 13.71
N GLN A 216 -14.30 5.07 15.00
CA GLN A 216 -14.38 6.27 15.84
C GLN A 216 -13.45 7.40 15.38
N TYR A 217 -12.39 7.06 14.65
CA TYR A 217 -11.43 7.98 14.07
C TYR A 217 -11.40 7.89 12.54
N ASP A 218 -12.58 7.88 11.91
CA ASP A 218 -12.69 7.79 10.45
C ASP A 218 -12.35 9.11 9.74
N GLU A 219 -11.31 9.11 8.90
CA GLU A 219 -10.85 10.26 8.15
C GLU A 219 -11.86 10.86 7.15
N PHE A 220 -12.97 10.21 6.80
CA PHE A 220 -13.81 10.65 5.68
C PHE A 220 -15.32 10.68 5.96
N PHE A 221 -15.83 9.75 6.76
CA PHE A 221 -17.26 9.46 6.90
C PHE A 221 -17.81 9.74 8.31
N PHE A 222 -19.09 9.49 8.51
CA PHE A 222 -19.75 9.45 9.83
C PHE A 222 -19.86 10.81 10.54
N ARG A 223 -19.97 11.87 9.73
CA ARG A 223 -20.09 13.25 10.17
C ARG A 223 -21.41 13.85 9.69
N THR A 224 -22.04 14.64 10.54
CA THR A 224 -23.21 15.47 10.20
C THR A 224 -22.79 16.94 10.16
N ARG A 225 -23.13 17.64 9.08
CA ARG A 225 -22.90 19.09 8.96
C ARG A 225 -23.87 19.86 9.87
N ARG A 226 -23.32 20.76 10.69
CA ARG A 226 -24.08 21.66 11.54
C ARG A 226 -24.43 22.96 10.79
N PRO A 227 -25.46 23.71 11.23
CA PRO A 227 -25.85 24.99 10.61
C PRO A 227 -24.74 26.05 10.57
N ASP A 228 -23.80 26.00 11.52
CA ASP A 228 -22.63 26.88 11.59
C ASP A 228 -21.50 26.52 10.60
N GLY A 229 -21.70 25.48 9.78
CA GLY A 229 -20.73 25.01 8.80
C GLY A 229 -19.70 24.01 9.34
N THR A 230 -19.68 23.75 10.66
CA THR A 230 -18.85 22.71 11.26
C THR A 230 -19.45 21.32 11.04
N VAL A 231 -18.71 20.28 11.43
CA VAL A 231 -19.14 18.88 11.33
C VAL A 231 -19.02 18.18 12.68
N THR A 232 -19.87 17.19 12.93
CA THR A 232 -19.73 16.32 14.11
C THR A 232 -18.50 15.42 13.99
N PRO A 233 -17.86 15.06 15.11
CA PRO A 233 -16.86 13.99 15.16
C PRO A 233 -17.43 12.63 14.72
N PRO A 234 -16.65 11.79 13.99
CA PRO A 234 -17.01 10.41 13.66
C PRO A 234 -17.29 9.53 14.87
N ARG A 235 -16.57 9.72 15.99
CA ARG A 235 -16.81 8.97 17.23
C ARG A 235 -18.23 9.13 17.80
N ASP A 236 -18.91 10.23 17.43
CA ASP A 236 -20.27 10.51 17.88
C ASP A 236 -21.33 9.88 16.95
N TYR A 237 -20.92 9.18 15.88
CA TYR A 237 -21.80 8.68 14.82
C TYR A 237 -23.02 7.93 15.32
N ILE A 238 -22.86 7.06 16.30
CA ILE A 238 -23.96 6.26 16.84
C ILE A 238 -25.09 7.14 17.38
N HIS A 239 -24.78 8.33 17.91
CA HIS A 239 -25.74 9.28 18.46
C HIS A 239 -26.38 10.18 17.38
N GLN A 240 -25.90 10.12 16.14
CA GLN A 240 -26.37 10.99 15.07
C GLN A 240 -27.67 10.47 14.44
N PRO A 241 -28.55 11.35 13.91
CA PRO A 241 -29.79 10.94 13.24
C PRO A 241 -29.58 9.93 12.12
N THR A 242 -28.42 9.98 11.45
CA THR A 242 -27.98 9.02 10.43
C THR A 242 -27.97 7.58 10.94
N ALA A 243 -27.20 7.31 11.99
CA ALA A 243 -27.08 5.96 12.56
C ALA A 243 -28.39 5.51 13.21
N GLN A 244 -29.06 6.42 13.92
CA GLN A 244 -30.33 6.15 14.59
C GLN A 244 -31.44 5.77 13.60
N SER A 245 -31.58 6.52 12.51
CA SER A 245 -32.54 6.22 11.45
C SER A 245 -32.23 4.90 10.73
N PHE A 246 -30.96 4.66 10.41
CA PHE A 246 -30.52 3.41 9.78
C PHE A 246 -30.86 2.19 10.64
N LEU A 247 -30.50 2.24 11.93
CA LEU A 247 -30.81 1.16 12.86
C LEU A 247 -32.33 1.00 13.00
N ALA A 248 -33.07 2.10 12.99
CA ALA A 248 -34.54 2.15 13.03
C ALA A 248 -35.23 2.00 11.67
N PHE A 249 -34.59 1.33 10.72
CA PHE A 249 -35.23 0.90 9.49
C PHE A 249 -35.85 2.05 8.67
N GLY A 250 -35.20 3.22 8.67
CA GLY A 250 -35.60 4.43 7.94
C GLY A 250 -36.58 5.35 8.69
N THR A 251 -36.79 5.12 9.98
CA THR A 251 -37.67 5.92 10.84
C THR A 251 -36.90 6.56 11.99
N THR A 252 -37.49 7.51 12.71
CA THR A 252 -36.91 8.01 13.97
C THR A 252 -37.26 7.03 15.10
N PRO A 253 -36.27 6.46 15.81
CA PRO A 253 -36.57 5.55 16.92
C PRO A 253 -37.17 6.29 18.11
N SER A 254 -38.00 5.60 18.90
CA SER A 254 -38.54 6.11 20.16
C SER A 254 -37.51 6.19 21.29
N GLU A 255 -36.50 5.31 21.23
CA GLU A 255 -35.39 5.22 22.18
C GLU A 255 -34.07 5.15 21.41
N GLU A 256 -33.01 5.71 21.97
CA GLU A 256 -31.70 5.70 21.34
C GLU A 256 -31.16 4.26 21.17
N ARG A 257 -30.66 3.96 19.98
CA ARG A 257 -30.12 2.65 19.62
C ARG A 257 -28.61 2.59 19.81
N GLU A 258 -28.12 1.42 20.15
CA GLU A 258 -26.74 1.18 20.57
C GLU A 258 -25.90 0.52 19.48
N ALA A 259 -24.59 0.80 19.49
CA ALA A 259 -23.64 0.11 18.64
C ALA A 259 -23.44 -1.35 19.09
N GLY A 260 -23.15 -2.25 18.15
CA GLY A 260 -22.96 -3.68 18.39
C GLY A 260 -24.28 -4.46 18.59
N THR A 261 -25.41 -3.78 18.78
CA THR A 261 -26.71 -4.42 18.95
C THR A 261 -27.34 -4.78 17.61
N LEU A 262 -27.77 -6.03 17.48
CA LEU A 262 -28.43 -6.54 16.29
C LEU A 262 -29.94 -6.29 16.34
N TYR A 263 -30.42 -5.31 15.59
CA TYR A 263 -31.84 -4.98 15.52
C TYR A 263 -32.54 -5.77 14.41
N ARG A 264 -33.72 -6.33 14.72
CA ARG A 264 -34.55 -7.09 13.78
C ARG A 264 -35.95 -6.53 13.64
N SER A 265 -36.53 -6.65 12.45
CA SER A 265 -37.93 -6.33 12.16
C SER A 265 -38.43 -7.26 11.04
N GLY A 266 -39.12 -8.34 11.42
CA GLY A 266 -39.32 -9.48 10.53
C GLY A 266 -37.97 -10.08 10.11
N ASP A 267 -37.79 -10.33 8.81
CA ASP A 267 -36.54 -10.85 8.24
C ASP A 267 -35.43 -9.79 8.11
N ARG A 268 -35.76 -8.51 8.36
CA ARG A 268 -34.83 -7.38 8.23
C ARG A 268 -33.87 -7.36 9.40
N MET A 269 -32.63 -6.92 9.14
CA MET A 269 -31.54 -6.89 10.10
C MET A 269 -30.74 -5.60 9.95
N ARG A 270 -30.48 -4.89 11.06
CA ARG A 270 -29.64 -3.67 11.10
C ARG A 270 -28.64 -3.74 12.25
N VAL A 271 -27.39 -3.37 11.98
CA VAL A 271 -26.33 -3.25 13.01
C VAL A 271 -25.34 -2.16 12.65
N VAL A 272 -24.86 -1.42 13.65
CA VAL A 272 -23.74 -0.48 13.51
C VAL A 272 -22.65 -0.90 14.49
N TYR A 273 -21.43 -1.09 14.01
CA TYR A 273 -20.25 -1.35 14.83
C TYR A 273 -19.39 -0.08 14.90
N THR A 274 -18.82 0.25 16.05
CA THR A 274 -18.03 1.47 16.25
C THR A 274 -16.62 1.21 16.80
N PRO A 275 -15.75 0.52 16.03
CA PRO A 275 -14.42 0.15 16.52
C PRO A 275 -13.55 1.37 16.81
N ASP A 276 -12.75 1.29 17.87
CA ASP A 276 -11.76 2.30 18.27
C ASP A 276 -10.53 2.25 17.33
N GLN A 277 -10.71 2.75 16.10
CA GLN A 277 -9.79 2.57 14.99
C GLN A 277 -9.83 3.78 14.05
N ILE A 278 -8.78 3.95 13.24
CA ILE A 278 -8.75 4.88 12.11
C ILE A 278 -9.28 4.21 10.83
N HIS A 279 -9.66 5.01 9.83
CA HIS A 279 -10.25 4.51 8.58
C HIS A 279 -9.41 3.41 7.88
N PRO A 280 -8.09 3.57 7.65
CA PRO A 280 -7.30 2.52 7.00
C PRO A 280 -7.02 1.32 7.91
N TRP A 281 -7.35 1.37 9.20
CA TRP A 281 -7.17 0.22 10.10
C TRP A 281 -8.33 -0.79 10.00
N ASN A 282 -9.52 -0.35 9.55
CA ASN A 282 -10.67 -1.25 9.43
C ASN A 282 -10.43 -2.43 8.49
N HIS A 283 -9.60 -2.26 7.45
CA HIS A 283 -9.23 -3.33 6.52
C HIS A 283 -7.93 -4.05 6.93
N PHE A 284 -7.56 -4.01 8.22
CA PHE A 284 -6.48 -4.82 8.79
C PHE A 284 -6.70 -5.06 10.29
N SER A 285 -7.92 -5.43 10.68
CA SER A 285 -8.34 -5.54 12.08
C SER A 285 -9.03 -6.86 12.40
N LYS A 286 -8.58 -7.52 13.48
CA LYS A 286 -9.21 -8.73 14.01
C LYS A 286 -10.66 -8.49 14.42
N GLU A 287 -10.93 -7.32 15.01
CA GLU A 287 -12.27 -6.93 15.46
C GLU A 287 -13.21 -6.78 14.27
N VAL A 288 -12.80 -6.05 13.22
CA VAL A 288 -13.64 -5.81 12.04
C VAL A 288 -13.88 -7.10 11.26
N VAL A 289 -12.89 -7.98 11.15
CA VAL A 289 -13.07 -9.32 10.57
C VAL A 289 -14.11 -10.13 11.36
N GLY A 290 -14.08 -10.03 12.69
CA GLY A 290 -15.11 -10.65 13.54
C GLY A 290 -16.50 -10.12 13.21
N ASN A 291 -16.65 -8.80 13.11
CA ASN A 291 -17.92 -8.16 12.73
C ASN A 291 -18.41 -8.60 11.33
N VAL A 292 -17.50 -8.76 10.36
CA VAL A 292 -17.82 -9.28 9.02
C VAL A 292 -18.33 -10.71 9.09
N VAL A 293 -17.62 -11.58 9.81
CA VAL A 293 -18.00 -12.98 9.99
C VAL A 293 -19.36 -13.10 10.69
N ASP A 294 -19.53 -12.45 11.85
CA ASP A 294 -20.78 -12.53 12.62
C ASP A 294 -21.97 -11.98 11.83
N PHE A 295 -21.77 -10.89 11.08
CA PHE A 295 -22.82 -10.30 10.25
C PHE A 295 -23.27 -11.26 9.13
N PHE A 296 -22.33 -11.86 8.39
CA PHE A 296 -22.69 -12.76 7.30
C PHE A 296 -23.18 -14.13 7.78
N ASP A 297 -22.73 -14.60 8.94
CA ASP A 297 -23.31 -15.79 9.57
C ASP A 297 -24.77 -15.52 9.98
N ALA A 298 -25.02 -14.41 10.67
CA ALA A 298 -26.36 -14.03 11.12
C ALA A 298 -27.35 -13.65 10.00
N SER A 299 -26.86 -13.30 8.81
CA SER A 299 -27.70 -12.87 7.67
C SER A 299 -27.84 -13.91 6.56
N LEU A 300 -26.82 -14.73 6.31
CA LEU A 300 -26.81 -15.72 5.22
C LEU A 300 -26.68 -17.18 5.72
N GLY A 301 -26.22 -17.38 6.96
CA GLY A 301 -25.95 -18.70 7.54
C GLY A 301 -24.69 -19.34 6.97
N ALA A 302 -23.63 -19.45 7.77
CA ALA A 302 -22.38 -20.08 7.35
C ALA A 302 -22.56 -21.60 7.15
N PRO A 303 -22.18 -22.17 6.00
CA PRO A 303 -22.22 -23.63 5.79
C PRO A 303 -21.31 -24.40 6.76
N ARG A 304 -20.19 -23.79 7.16
CA ARG A 304 -19.27 -24.30 8.17
C ARG A 304 -19.09 -23.24 9.26
N PRO A 305 -19.99 -23.18 10.25
CA PRO A 305 -19.92 -22.15 11.28
C PRO A 305 -18.66 -22.34 12.13
N LEU A 306 -17.88 -21.28 12.25
CA LEU A 306 -16.70 -21.16 13.11
C LEU A 306 -16.86 -19.88 13.94
N PRO A 307 -16.52 -19.88 15.24
CA PRO A 307 -16.60 -18.67 16.05
C PRO A 307 -15.88 -17.48 15.37
N ALA A 308 -16.42 -16.26 15.48
CA ALA A 308 -15.78 -15.08 14.88
C ALA A 308 -14.35 -14.82 15.36
N GLY A 309 -14.00 -15.29 16.57
CA GLY A 309 -12.64 -15.23 17.10
C GLY A 309 -11.65 -16.22 16.46
N ASP A 310 -12.13 -17.28 15.78
CA ASP A 310 -11.31 -18.27 15.07
C ASP A 310 -10.90 -17.72 13.70
N GLN A 311 -9.83 -16.93 13.70
CA GLN A 311 -9.28 -16.29 12.53
C GLN A 311 -7.85 -16.77 12.26
N THR A 312 -7.52 -16.91 10.98
CA THR A 312 -6.23 -17.38 10.47
C THR A 312 -5.57 -16.42 9.51
N TRP A 313 -6.28 -15.43 8.97
CA TRP A 313 -5.72 -14.44 8.03
C TRP A 313 -4.48 -13.74 8.57
N GLN A 314 -4.31 -13.61 9.90
CA GLN A 314 -3.10 -13.03 10.51
C GLN A 314 -1.86 -13.87 10.20
N TRP A 315 -1.98 -15.19 10.09
CA TRP A 315 -0.89 -16.07 9.67
C TRP A 315 -0.53 -15.85 8.21
N LYS A 316 -1.52 -15.66 7.33
CA LYS A 316 -1.28 -15.26 5.94
C LYS A 316 -0.54 -13.92 5.88
N ALA A 317 -0.98 -12.93 6.67
CA ALA A 317 -0.30 -11.63 6.75
C ALA A 317 1.16 -11.77 7.25
N ALA A 318 1.41 -12.65 8.22
CA ALA A 318 2.77 -12.93 8.70
C ALA A 318 3.65 -13.58 7.61
N PHE A 319 3.12 -14.54 6.84
CA PHE A 319 3.83 -15.13 5.71
C PHE A 319 4.09 -14.09 4.60
N ASN A 320 3.07 -13.32 4.21
CA ASN A 320 3.22 -12.25 3.24
C ASN A 320 4.29 -11.21 3.67
N ALA A 321 4.37 -10.88 4.96
CA ALA A 321 5.40 -10.01 5.52
C ALA A 321 6.81 -10.64 5.47
N LEU A 322 6.92 -11.95 5.67
CA LEU A 322 8.17 -12.68 5.46
C LEU A 322 8.66 -12.55 4.02
N GLY A 323 7.73 -12.53 3.06
CA GLY A 323 7.99 -12.26 1.65
C GLY A 323 8.63 -10.90 1.39
N LEU A 324 8.21 -9.85 2.09
CA LEU A 324 8.83 -8.51 1.99
C LEU A 324 10.31 -8.54 2.45
N VAL A 325 10.61 -9.31 3.51
CA VAL A 325 11.98 -9.52 3.98
C VAL A 325 12.79 -10.32 2.96
N GLY A 326 12.22 -11.41 2.42
CA GLY A 326 12.82 -12.21 1.37
C GLY A 326 13.16 -11.37 0.13
N PHE A 327 12.21 -10.55 -0.34
CA PHE A 327 12.38 -9.64 -1.46
C PHE A 327 13.55 -8.66 -1.24
N ALA A 328 13.62 -8.03 -0.07
CA ALA A 328 14.70 -7.10 0.25
C ALA A 328 16.08 -7.78 0.25
N LEU A 329 16.15 -9.03 0.75
CA LEU A 329 17.38 -9.83 0.72
C LEU A 329 17.77 -10.24 -0.71
N VAL A 330 16.81 -10.67 -1.54
CA VAL A 330 17.04 -10.98 -2.95
C VAL A 330 17.55 -9.74 -3.67
N LEU A 331 16.87 -8.61 -3.54
CA LEU A 331 17.22 -7.36 -4.19
C LEU A 331 18.65 -6.93 -3.85
N TYR A 332 19.00 -6.88 -2.56
CA TYR A 332 20.35 -6.49 -2.12
C TYR A 332 21.41 -7.48 -2.60
N ASN A 333 21.21 -8.78 -2.42
CA ASN A 333 22.24 -9.76 -2.75
C ASN A 333 22.37 -9.97 -4.26
N LEU A 334 21.31 -9.77 -5.04
CA LEU A 334 21.38 -9.80 -6.50
C LEU A 334 22.26 -8.66 -7.04
N VAL A 335 22.18 -7.46 -6.44
CA VAL A 335 23.15 -6.38 -6.73
C VAL A 335 24.59 -6.87 -6.49
N LEU A 336 24.84 -7.53 -5.36
CA LEU A 336 26.19 -8.01 -5.02
C LEU A 336 26.69 -9.11 -5.97
N VAL A 337 25.84 -10.06 -6.32
CA VAL A 337 26.16 -11.14 -7.26
C VAL A 337 26.45 -10.58 -8.65
N LEU A 338 25.62 -9.65 -9.14
CA LEU A 338 25.85 -9.01 -10.45
C LEU A 338 27.17 -8.23 -10.46
N LEU A 339 27.53 -7.55 -9.36
CA LEU A 339 28.82 -6.86 -9.22
C LEU A 339 30.03 -7.80 -9.34
N GLU A 340 29.89 -9.10 -9.04
CA GLU A 340 30.97 -10.09 -9.18
C GLU A 340 31.20 -10.52 -10.63
N THR A 341 30.28 -10.22 -11.55
CA THR A 341 30.45 -10.54 -12.97
C THR A 341 31.49 -9.65 -13.65
N PRO A 342 32.21 -10.14 -14.67
CA PRO A 342 33.22 -9.33 -15.38
C PRO A 342 32.66 -8.03 -15.98
N PHE A 343 31.39 -8.03 -16.41
CA PHE A 343 30.76 -6.86 -17.02
C PHE A 343 30.56 -5.72 -16.03
N PHE A 344 30.14 -6.01 -14.80
CA PHE A 344 29.88 -5.00 -13.75
C PHE A 344 31.06 -4.79 -12.79
N ALA A 345 32.15 -5.53 -12.94
CA ALA A 345 33.31 -5.45 -12.04
C ALA A 345 33.88 -4.04 -11.88
N SER A 346 33.75 -3.16 -12.89
CA SER A 346 34.20 -1.76 -12.81
C SER A 346 33.42 -0.91 -11.81
N LEU A 347 32.22 -1.34 -11.42
CA LEU A 347 31.38 -0.64 -10.44
C LEU A 347 31.76 -0.97 -8.99
N ARG A 348 32.68 -1.92 -8.76
CA ARG A 348 33.11 -2.31 -7.41
C ARG A 348 34.09 -1.29 -6.85
N ALA A 349 33.95 -1.00 -5.56
CA ALA A 349 34.90 -0.16 -4.85
C ALA A 349 36.29 -0.81 -4.80
N VAL A 350 37.32 -0.02 -5.10
CA VAL A 350 38.71 -0.40 -4.87
C VAL A 350 39.02 -0.20 -3.39
N GLY A 351 38.95 -1.28 -2.62
CA GLY A 351 39.21 -1.30 -1.18
C GLY A 351 38.04 -0.84 -0.31
N PRO A 352 38.24 -0.75 1.03
CA PRO A 352 37.17 -0.41 1.96
C PRO A 352 36.70 1.04 1.82
N VAL A 353 35.39 1.24 1.64
CA VAL A 353 34.75 2.57 1.68
C VAL A 353 34.57 3.00 3.14
N ARG A 354 35.26 4.06 3.55
CA ARG A 354 35.30 4.58 4.93
C ARG A 354 34.52 5.89 5.06
N PRO A 355 33.97 6.19 6.26
CA PRO A 355 33.39 7.50 6.54
C PRO A 355 34.43 8.61 6.40
N LEU A 356 33.95 9.83 6.11
CA LEU A 356 34.72 11.06 6.25
C LEU A 356 34.88 11.42 7.73
N PRO A 357 35.89 12.22 8.11
CA PRO A 357 36.00 12.74 9.47
C PRO A 357 34.72 13.47 9.92
N ALA A 358 34.40 13.38 11.20
CA ALA A 358 33.27 14.10 11.76
C ALA A 358 33.41 15.62 11.52
N PRO A 359 32.35 16.31 11.08
CA PRO A 359 32.43 17.73 10.74
C PRO A 359 32.69 18.57 12.01
N ARG A 360 33.50 19.63 11.87
CA ARG A 360 33.86 20.56 12.95
C ARG A 360 33.62 22.01 12.52
N GLY A 361 33.50 22.92 13.49
CA GLY A 361 33.30 24.35 13.24
C GLY A 361 32.13 24.61 12.29
N ALA A 362 32.36 25.45 11.27
CA ALA A 362 31.35 25.80 10.26
C ALA A 362 30.76 24.57 9.54
N ALA A 363 31.55 23.53 9.25
CA ALA A 363 31.05 22.32 8.58
C ALA A 363 30.02 21.56 9.43
N ARG A 364 30.14 21.61 10.77
CA ARG A 364 29.14 21.03 11.67
C ARG A 364 27.84 21.83 11.64
N GLY A 365 27.95 23.17 11.60
CA GLY A 365 26.80 24.05 11.43
C GLY A 365 26.07 23.77 10.12
N TRP A 366 26.79 23.63 9.00
CA TRP A 366 26.21 23.28 7.71
C TRP A 366 25.55 21.90 7.69
N PHE A 367 26.17 20.88 8.31
CA PHE A 367 25.58 19.55 8.40
C PHE A 367 24.18 19.57 9.06
N TRP A 368 24.06 20.23 10.21
CA TRP A 368 22.78 20.31 10.92
C TRP A 368 21.82 21.29 10.27
N GLY A 369 22.31 22.43 9.80
CA GLY A 369 21.52 23.45 9.14
C GLY A 369 20.84 22.94 7.87
N THR A 370 21.56 22.22 7.01
CA THR A 370 20.95 21.62 5.81
C THR A 370 20.02 20.47 6.15
N ALA A 371 20.34 19.65 7.15
CA ALA A 371 19.45 18.57 7.60
C ALA A 371 18.11 19.12 8.11
N ILE A 372 18.15 20.13 8.99
CA ILE A 372 16.94 20.77 9.54
C ILE A 372 16.16 21.49 8.44
N ALA A 373 16.85 22.24 7.57
CA ALA A 373 16.21 22.92 6.45
C ALA A 373 15.52 21.90 5.51
N GLY A 374 16.15 20.77 5.22
CA GLY A 374 15.56 19.69 4.42
C GLY A 374 14.31 19.10 5.06
N VAL A 375 14.33 18.84 6.37
CA VAL A 375 13.17 18.34 7.12
C VAL A 375 12.01 19.35 7.08
N VAL A 376 12.28 20.61 7.42
CA VAL A 376 11.26 21.67 7.44
C VAL A 376 10.67 21.88 6.04
N PHE A 377 11.51 21.93 5.02
CA PHE A 377 11.05 22.07 3.63
C PHE A 377 10.21 20.88 3.19
N SER A 378 10.60 19.64 3.54
CA SER A 378 9.83 18.45 3.19
C SER A 378 8.44 18.47 3.83
N ILE A 379 8.34 18.85 5.12
CA ILE A 379 7.05 19.01 5.81
C ILE A 379 6.19 20.08 5.13
N ALA A 380 6.76 21.28 4.94
CA ALA A 380 6.03 22.41 4.37
C ALA A 380 5.57 22.13 2.94
N SER A 381 6.47 21.62 2.09
CA SER A 381 6.16 21.31 0.70
C SER A 381 5.12 20.20 0.56
N TYR A 382 5.09 19.21 1.46
CA TYR A 382 4.04 18.17 1.44
C TYR A 382 2.65 18.81 1.53
N LEU A 383 2.45 19.66 2.54
CA LEU A 383 1.16 20.31 2.79
C LEU A 383 0.82 21.34 1.69
N VAL A 384 1.79 22.16 1.28
CA VAL A 384 1.58 23.24 0.31
C VAL A 384 1.34 22.73 -1.11
N LEU A 385 2.01 21.65 -1.52
CA LEU A 385 1.89 21.15 -2.90
C LEU A 385 0.57 20.42 -3.17
N PHE A 386 -0.14 19.95 -2.14
CA PHE A 386 -1.32 19.12 -2.34
C PHE A 386 -2.43 19.80 -3.16
N PRO A 387 -2.91 21.01 -2.81
CA PRO A 387 -3.97 21.67 -3.59
C PRO A 387 -3.57 21.94 -5.05
N TRP A 388 -2.32 22.31 -5.27
CA TRP A 388 -1.78 22.54 -6.60
C TRP A 388 -1.71 21.26 -7.42
N ALA A 389 -1.19 20.17 -6.84
CA ALA A 389 -1.02 18.90 -7.55
C ALA A 389 -2.37 18.29 -7.97
N MET A 390 -3.41 18.45 -7.15
CA MET A 390 -4.75 17.94 -7.46
C MET A 390 -5.43 18.68 -8.63
N THR A 391 -5.06 19.95 -8.87
CA THR A 391 -5.69 20.79 -9.92
C THR A 391 -4.83 20.97 -11.16
N SER A 392 -3.51 20.77 -11.05
CA SER A 392 -2.53 21.07 -12.10
C SER A 392 -1.92 19.82 -12.75
N ARG A 393 -2.50 18.64 -12.50
CA ARG A 393 -2.03 17.36 -13.06
C ARG A 393 -2.22 17.34 -14.59
N PRO A 394 -1.15 17.15 -15.39
CA PRO A 394 -1.28 16.95 -16.83
C PRO A 394 -2.17 15.76 -17.17
N GLY A 395 -2.98 15.87 -18.23
CA GLY A 395 -3.95 14.82 -18.62
C GLY A 395 -3.33 13.47 -18.97
N TRP A 396 -2.06 13.43 -19.39
CA TRP A 396 -1.32 12.18 -19.70
C TRP A 396 -0.73 11.49 -18.45
N LEU A 397 -0.90 12.09 -17.25
CA LEU A 397 -0.51 11.51 -15.97
C LEU A 397 -1.75 10.97 -15.24
N HIS A 398 -2.15 9.76 -15.60
CA HIS A 398 -3.43 9.15 -15.26
C HIS A 398 -3.65 8.83 -13.77
N GLN A 399 -2.63 8.95 -12.92
CA GLN A 399 -2.70 8.63 -11.48
C GLN A 399 -2.43 9.86 -10.60
N ALA A 400 -3.48 10.40 -9.98
CA ALA A 400 -3.38 11.61 -9.15
C ALA A 400 -2.52 11.42 -7.88
N PRO A 401 -2.64 10.31 -7.13
CA PRO A 401 -1.78 10.07 -5.97
C PRO A 401 -0.30 9.98 -6.34
N SER A 402 0.00 9.21 -7.40
CA SER A 402 1.36 9.03 -7.92
C SER A 402 1.96 10.36 -8.36
N PHE A 403 1.16 11.23 -8.98
CA PHE A 403 1.58 12.57 -9.37
C PHE A 403 1.92 13.44 -8.18
N TYR A 404 1.05 13.50 -7.16
CA TYR A 404 1.30 14.32 -5.98
C TYR A 404 2.54 13.85 -5.21
N ILE A 405 2.65 12.55 -4.92
CA ILE A 405 3.82 11.98 -4.23
C ILE A 405 5.09 12.19 -5.06
N GLY A 406 4.99 12.04 -6.39
CA GLY A 406 6.08 12.35 -7.32
C GLY A 406 6.52 13.82 -7.26
N CYS A 407 5.57 14.77 -7.29
CA CYS A 407 5.86 16.20 -7.17
C CYS A 407 6.53 16.57 -5.84
N TRP A 408 6.06 15.98 -4.73
CA TRP A 408 6.69 16.18 -3.43
C TRP A 408 8.12 15.60 -3.37
N ALA A 409 8.30 14.39 -3.92
CA ALA A 409 9.62 13.77 -4.05
C ALA A 409 10.55 14.65 -4.89
N LEU A 410 10.10 15.10 -6.07
CA LEU A 410 10.87 15.98 -6.96
C LEU A 410 11.27 17.28 -6.26
N ALA A 411 10.33 17.98 -5.61
CA ALA A 411 10.60 19.22 -4.90
C ALA A 411 11.63 19.00 -3.77
N THR A 412 11.45 17.96 -2.96
CA THR A 412 12.37 17.63 -1.86
C THR A 412 13.76 17.23 -2.38
N GLY A 413 13.82 16.48 -3.48
CA GLY A 413 15.05 16.08 -4.13
C GLY A 413 15.82 17.28 -4.69
N LEU A 414 15.15 18.17 -5.42
CA LEU A 414 15.76 19.39 -5.96
C LEU A 414 16.26 20.32 -4.86
N PHE A 415 15.46 20.52 -3.80
CA PHE A 415 15.87 21.33 -2.66
C PHE A 415 17.06 20.73 -1.92
N THR A 416 17.08 19.41 -1.74
CA THR A 416 18.23 18.70 -1.16
C THR A 416 19.47 18.89 -2.03
N ALA A 417 19.36 18.75 -3.36
CA ALA A 417 20.47 18.97 -4.28
C ALA A 417 21.03 20.40 -4.16
N PHE A 418 20.15 21.40 -4.07
CA PHE A 418 20.53 22.79 -3.81
C PHE A 418 21.28 22.95 -2.48
N LEU A 419 20.78 22.37 -1.39
CA LEU A 419 21.44 22.41 -0.08
C LEU A 419 22.82 21.73 -0.10
N LEU A 420 22.96 20.62 -0.83
CA LEU A 420 24.25 19.94 -1.00
C LEU A 420 25.24 20.80 -1.80
N ALA A 421 24.78 21.45 -2.87
CA ALA A 421 25.61 22.37 -3.66
C ALA A 421 26.08 23.57 -2.83
N LEU A 422 25.18 24.14 -2.01
CA LEU A 422 25.50 25.24 -1.10
C LEU A 422 26.50 24.81 -0.02
N SER A 423 26.28 23.66 0.60
CA SER A 423 27.21 23.07 1.59
C SER A 423 28.58 22.76 0.99
N TRP A 424 28.61 22.27 -0.26
CA TRP A 424 29.84 22.05 -1.02
C TRP A 424 30.62 23.35 -1.23
N TRP A 425 29.95 24.40 -1.70
CA TRP A 425 30.56 25.70 -1.93
C TRP A 425 31.04 26.37 -0.63
N ALA A 426 30.28 26.24 0.46
CA ALA A 426 30.61 26.86 1.73
C ALA A 426 31.80 26.18 2.44
N THR A 427 31.77 24.85 2.53
CA THR A 427 32.76 24.10 3.34
C THR A 427 33.37 22.91 2.61
N GLY A 428 32.62 22.23 1.74
CA GLY A 428 33.06 21.00 1.08
C GLY A 428 34.30 21.17 0.18
N ARG A 429 34.40 22.26 -0.58
CA ARG A 429 35.55 22.55 -1.46
C ARG A 429 36.88 22.72 -0.71
N ARG A 430 36.82 23.03 0.59
CA ARG A 430 37.98 23.21 1.48
C ARG A 430 38.28 21.96 2.32
N SER A 431 37.51 20.88 2.16
CA SER A 431 37.61 19.67 2.99
C SER A 431 38.80 18.75 2.65
N GLY A 432 39.52 19.04 1.57
CA GLY A 432 40.60 18.19 1.07
C GLY A 432 40.13 16.90 0.38
N VAL A 433 38.81 16.62 0.34
CA VAL A 433 38.24 15.44 -0.34
C VAL A 433 37.34 15.88 -1.50
N GLY A 434 37.78 15.58 -2.73
CA GLY A 434 37.13 16.01 -3.97
C GLY A 434 35.84 15.25 -4.30
N LEU A 435 35.06 15.76 -5.27
CA LEU A 435 33.80 15.12 -5.72
C LEU A 435 34.03 13.71 -6.29
N ARG A 436 35.14 13.49 -7.01
CA ARG A 436 35.53 12.17 -7.54
C ARG A 436 35.77 11.18 -6.40
N GLU A 437 36.49 11.59 -5.36
CA GLU A 437 36.74 10.75 -4.18
C GLU A 437 35.47 10.47 -3.39
N ARG A 438 34.47 11.35 -3.46
CA ARG A 438 33.13 11.13 -2.89
C ARG A 438 32.23 10.23 -3.74
N GLY A 439 32.72 9.77 -4.90
CA GLY A 439 32.01 8.87 -5.81
C GLY A 439 31.05 9.54 -6.79
N LEU A 440 31.09 10.87 -6.90
CA LEU A 440 30.14 11.64 -7.72
C LEU A 440 30.54 11.76 -9.20
N VAL A 441 31.73 11.26 -9.56
CA VAL A 441 32.24 11.33 -10.93
C VAL A 441 32.34 9.91 -11.48
N LEU A 442 31.47 9.58 -12.42
CA LEU A 442 31.44 8.31 -13.15
C LEU A 442 31.86 8.52 -14.61
N SER A 443 32.41 7.47 -15.23
CA SER A 443 32.51 7.42 -16.69
C SER A 443 31.13 7.17 -17.30
N TRP A 444 30.91 7.55 -18.55
CA TRP A 444 29.64 7.25 -19.25
C TRP A 444 29.34 5.75 -19.30
N ARG A 445 30.39 4.91 -19.42
CA ARG A 445 30.28 3.45 -19.36
C ARG A 445 29.78 2.97 -18.00
N ASP A 446 30.35 3.49 -16.92
CA ASP A 446 29.95 3.11 -15.55
C ASP A 446 28.57 3.66 -15.19
N ALA A 447 28.19 4.84 -15.71
CA ALA A 447 26.83 5.36 -15.57
C ALA A 447 25.81 4.41 -16.23
N GLY A 448 26.05 4.00 -17.48
CA GLY A 448 25.20 3.01 -18.17
C GLY A 448 25.13 1.66 -17.46
N ARG A 449 26.28 1.15 -16.99
CA ARG A 449 26.34 -0.09 -16.18
C ARG A 449 25.58 0.04 -14.85
N THR A 450 25.62 1.21 -14.23
CA THR A 450 24.88 1.47 -12.98
C THR A 450 23.38 1.37 -13.18
N ILE A 451 22.87 2.00 -14.25
CA ILE A 451 21.45 1.94 -14.61
C ILE A 451 21.04 0.50 -14.93
N LEU A 452 21.81 -0.18 -15.78
CA LEU A 452 21.50 -1.56 -16.16
C LEU A 452 21.51 -2.51 -14.96
N LEU A 453 22.48 -2.37 -14.05
CA LEU A 453 22.53 -3.19 -12.83
C LEU A 453 21.29 -2.95 -11.95
N ALA A 454 20.89 -1.70 -11.76
CA ALA A 454 19.69 -1.37 -11.00
C ALA A 454 18.44 -2.03 -11.59
N VAL A 455 18.26 -1.92 -12.92
CA VAL A 455 17.13 -2.53 -13.64
C VAL A 455 17.14 -4.05 -13.49
N LEU A 456 18.27 -4.71 -13.73
CA LEU A 456 18.37 -6.18 -13.61
C LEU A 456 18.13 -6.66 -12.17
N ALA A 457 18.62 -5.94 -11.17
CA ALA A 457 18.40 -6.29 -9.77
C ALA A 457 16.92 -6.17 -9.37
N VAL A 458 16.25 -5.09 -9.78
CA VAL A 458 14.82 -4.89 -9.49
C VAL A 458 13.97 -5.90 -10.26
N ALA A 459 14.24 -6.12 -11.54
CA ALA A 459 13.54 -7.13 -12.34
C ALA A 459 13.69 -8.53 -11.75
N GLY A 460 14.90 -8.92 -11.34
CA GLY A 460 15.15 -10.22 -10.71
C GLY A 460 14.49 -10.37 -9.34
N ALA A 461 14.40 -9.30 -8.54
CA ALA A 461 13.64 -9.32 -7.29
C ALA A 461 12.13 -9.44 -7.56
N TYR A 462 11.58 -8.66 -8.49
CA TYR A 462 10.16 -8.74 -8.87
C TYR A 462 9.78 -10.07 -9.51
N ALA A 463 10.70 -10.76 -10.18
CA ALA A 463 10.44 -12.12 -10.67
C ALA A 463 9.95 -13.06 -9.54
N THR A 464 10.41 -12.85 -8.30
CA THR A 464 9.90 -13.62 -7.14
C THR A 464 8.46 -13.27 -6.76
N VAL A 465 8.02 -12.03 -6.98
CA VAL A 465 6.63 -11.58 -6.77
C VAL A 465 5.73 -12.18 -7.85
N PHE A 466 6.16 -12.12 -9.11
CA PHE A 466 5.45 -12.75 -10.23
C PHE A 466 5.34 -14.27 -10.05
N LEU A 467 6.40 -14.91 -9.54
CA LEU A 467 6.38 -16.34 -9.23
C LEU A 467 5.37 -16.69 -8.12
N ALA A 468 5.31 -15.89 -7.04
CA ALA A 468 4.35 -16.06 -5.96
C ALA A 468 2.90 -15.95 -6.46
N ASN A 469 2.64 -14.97 -7.34
CA ASN A 469 1.32 -14.79 -7.94
C ASN A 469 0.95 -15.95 -8.88
N TRP A 470 1.88 -16.34 -9.75
CA TRP A 470 1.64 -17.37 -10.77
C TRP A 470 1.43 -18.77 -10.17
N LEU A 471 2.21 -19.15 -9.15
CA LEU A 471 2.10 -20.47 -8.53
C LEU A 471 0.98 -20.57 -7.50
N PHE A 472 0.72 -19.48 -6.77
CA PHE A 472 -0.04 -19.57 -5.53
C PHE A 472 -1.13 -18.49 -5.38
N HIS A 473 -1.25 -17.55 -6.32
CA HIS A 473 -2.14 -16.38 -6.18
C HIS A 473 -1.87 -15.59 -4.89
N THR A 474 -0.57 -15.49 -4.52
CA THR A 474 -0.10 -14.73 -3.35
C THR A 474 0.86 -13.63 -3.77
N ASP A 475 1.20 -12.76 -2.84
CA ASP A 475 2.16 -11.68 -3.05
C ASP A 475 2.86 -11.30 -1.73
N TYR A 476 3.67 -10.24 -1.75
CA TYR A 476 4.37 -9.79 -0.54
C TYR A 476 3.74 -8.51 -0.02
N ARG A 477 3.17 -8.58 1.18
CA ARG A 477 2.47 -7.46 1.79
C ARG A 477 2.40 -7.50 3.31
N LEU A 478 2.18 -6.34 3.89
CA LEU A 478 1.76 -6.14 5.27
C LEU A 478 0.99 -4.82 5.36
N TRP A 479 -0.32 -4.90 5.59
CA TRP A 479 -1.20 -3.73 5.65
C TRP A 479 -1.04 -2.83 4.39
N VAL A 480 -0.47 -1.63 4.54
CA VAL A 480 -0.23 -0.66 3.45
C VAL A 480 1.10 -0.87 2.69
N LEU A 481 1.93 -1.83 3.11
CA LEU A 481 3.16 -2.19 2.41
C LEU A 481 2.83 -3.30 1.41
N THR A 482 2.89 -3.02 0.11
CA THR A 482 2.47 -4.00 -0.90
C THR A 482 3.43 -4.10 -2.08
N MET A 483 3.69 -5.33 -2.51
CA MET A 483 4.40 -5.67 -3.73
C MET A 483 3.61 -6.78 -4.43
N LYS A 484 2.83 -6.41 -5.45
CA LYS A 484 2.00 -7.34 -6.22
C LYS A 484 2.54 -7.54 -7.64
N ALA A 485 2.14 -8.65 -8.27
CA ALA A 485 2.24 -8.81 -9.70
C ALA A 485 1.26 -7.87 -10.42
N PHE A 486 1.62 -7.45 -11.62
CA PHE A 486 0.90 -6.46 -12.41
C PHE A 486 1.06 -6.74 -13.90
N ASP A 487 0.16 -6.19 -14.71
CA ASP A 487 0.18 -6.32 -16.15
C ASP A 487 1.14 -5.33 -16.83
N ALA A 488 1.52 -5.63 -18.06
CA ALA A 488 2.53 -4.85 -18.80
C ALA A 488 2.13 -3.39 -19.05
N ASP A 489 0.83 -3.06 -18.98
CA ASP A 489 0.28 -1.71 -19.08
C ASP A 489 0.79 -0.77 -17.97
N LYS A 490 1.16 -1.32 -16.80
CA LYS A 490 1.72 -0.51 -15.71
C LYS A 490 3.15 -0.05 -15.98
N LEU A 491 3.88 -0.64 -16.95
CA LEU A 491 5.27 -0.25 -17.24
C LEU A 491 5.37 1.15 -17.90
N PRO A 492 4.60 1.50 -18.95
CA PRO A 492 4.54 2.88 -19.45
C PRO A 492 4.14 3.89 -18.37
N ILE A 493 3.19 3.54 -17.48
CA ILE A 493 2.79 4.39 -16.36
C ILE A 493 3.95 4.57 -15.38
N ALA A 494 4.65 3.49 -15.00
CA ALA A 494 5.83 3.59 -14.15
C ALA A 494 6.89 4.52 -14.76
N LEU A 495 7.14 4.42 -16.06
CA LEU A 495 8.13 5.25 -16.76
C LEU A 495 7.76 6.75 -16.75
N SER A 496 6.47 7.11 -16.74
CA SER A 496 6.03 8.50 -16.69
C SER A 496 6.27 9.14 -15.32
N TYR A 497 6.18 8.36 -14.24
CA TYR A 497 6.41 8.82 -12.86
C TYR A 497 7.85 8.61 -12.36
N LEU A 498 8.63 7.71 -12.98
CA LEU A 498 10.00 7.40 -12.57
C LEU A 498 10.90 8.64 -12.44
N PRO A 499 10.89 9.63 -13.36
CA PRO A 499 11.77 10.79 -13.25
C PRO A 499 11.58 11.58 -11.94
N PHE A 500 10.34 11.69 -11.46
CA PHE A 500 10.01 12.41 -10.23
C PHE A 500 10.64 11.74 -9.01
N LEU A 501 10.44 10.43 -8.86
CA LEU A 501 10.97 9.65 -7.74
C LEU A 501 12.48 9.45 -7.85
N ALA A 502 13.01 9.28 -9.07
CA ALA A 502 14.43 9.11 -9.31
C ALA A 502 15.26 10.31 -8.83
N VAL A 503 14.78 11.55 -9.07
CA VAL A 503 15.46 12.75 -8.56
C VAL A 503 15.59 12.69 -7.05
N PHE A 504 14.52 12.36 -6.32
CA PHE A 504 14.56 12.23 -4.87
C PHE A 504 15.52 11.15 -4.40
N TYR A 505 15.29 9.88 -4.79
CA TYR A 505 16.02 8.75 -4.22
C TYR A 505 17.51 8.79 -4.59
N VAL A 506 17.86 9.26 -5.80
CA VAL A 506 19.26 9.43 -6.21
C VAL A 506 19.94 10.54 -5.41
N VAL A 507 19.33 11.72 -5.31
CA VAL A 507 19.90 12.84 -4.54
C VAL A 507 19.98 12.51 -3.06
N ASN A 508 18.98 11.83 -2.52
CA ASN A 508 18.96 11.36 -1.13
C ASN A 508 20.12 10.37 -0.87
N SER A 509 20.33 9.38 -1.74
CA SER A 509 21.46 8.47 -1.62
C SER A 509 22.81 9.22 -1.70
N VAL A 510 22.93 10.22 -2.58
CA VAL A 510 24.10 11.11 -2.65
C VAL A 510 24.29 11.88 -1.34
N ALA A 511 23.23 12.45 -0.77
CA ALA A 511 23.27 13.16 0.51
C ALA A 511 23.79 12.23 1.61
N ILE A 512 23.20 11.04 1.74
CA ILE A 512 23.53 10.05 2.78
C ILE A 512 24.98 9.57 2.65
N ASN A 513 25.42 9.28 1.43
CA ASN A 513 26.65 8.51 1.23
C ASN A 513 27.87 9.34 0.84
N SER A 514 27.69 10.40 0.07
CA SER A 514 28.81 11.22 -0.44
C SER A 514 29.07 12.47 0.39
N PHE A 515 28.05 13.01 1.05
CA PHE A 515 28.16 14.23 1.86
C PHE A 515 28.11 13.94 3.36
N ASN A 516 27.15 13.12 3.79
CA ASN A 516 26.83 12.94 5.20
C ASN A 516 27.35 11.63 5.79
N PHE A 517 28.08 10.80 5.02
CA PHE A 517 28.76 9.63 5.56
C PHE A 517 30.01 10.04 6.34
N VAL A 518 29.80 10.38 7.61
CA VAL A 518 30.84 10.84 8.52
C VAL A 518 31.03 9.90 9.70
N GLU A 519 32.17 10.01 10.38
CA GLU A 519 32.48 9.26 11.59
C GLU A 519 31.47 9.55 12.70
N GLY A 520 30.94 8.49 13.29
CA GLY A 520 30.02 8.55 14.42
C GLY A 520 30.65 7.98 15.68
N ARG A 521 30.04 8.25 16.84
CA ARG A 521 30.52 7.75 18.15
C ARG A 521 30.62 6.22 18.20
N ARG A 522 29.71 5.52 17.53
CA ARG A 522 29.71 4.06 17.41
C ARG A 522 29.44 3.66 15.96
N ARG A 523 29.82 2.44 15.59
CA ARG A 523 29.52 1.89 14.27
C ARG A 523 27.98 1.90 14.06
N GLY A 524 27.54 2.51 12.97
CA GLY A 524 26.11 2.57 12.61
C GLY A 524 25.35 3.81 13.11
N THR A 525 25.86 4.59 14.06
CA THR A 525 25.12 5.75 14.59
C THR A 525 24.84 6.82 13.54
N ASN A 526 25.78 7.03 12.61
CA ASN A 526 25.56 7.94 11.48
C ASN A 526 24.41 7.47 10.58
N LEU A 527 24.34 6.17 10.28
CA LEU A 527 23.26 5.63 9.45
C LEU A 527 21.90 5.73 10.15
N ALA A 528 21.84 5.38 11.44
CA ALA A 528 20.62 5.50 12.24
C ALA A 528 20.13 6.95 12.29
N LEU A 529 21.04 7.93 12.49
CA LEU A 529 20.70 9.35 12.46
C LEU A 529 20.15 9.78 11.09
N LEU A 530 20.79 9.39 10.00
CA LEU A 530 20.34 9.78 8.65
C LEU A 530 19.02 9.11 8.26
N ALA A 531 18.82 7.85 8.65
CA ALA A 531 17.55 7.16 8.48
C ALA A 531 16.43 7.85 9.28
N LEU A 532 16.72 8.28 10.52
CA LEU A 532 15.78 9.06 11.33
C LEU A 532 15.46 10.41 10.68
N LEU A 533 16.47 11.17 10.24
CA LEU A 533 16.27 12.46 9.59
C LEU A 533 15.44 12.35 8.31
N ASN A 534 15.62 11.26 7.54
CA ASN A 534 14.83 11.01 6.35
C ASN A 534 13.35 10.74 6.63
N VAL A 535 13.04 10.01 7.71
CA VAL A 535 11.66 9.68 8.08
C VAL A 535 11.01 10.73 8.99
N LEU A 536 11.79 11.64 9.57
CA LEU A 536 11.30 12.64 10.51
C LEU A 536 10.16 13.52 9.95
N PRO A 537 10.20 14.02 8.70
CA PRO A 537 9.06 14.75 8.12
C PRO A 537 7.75 13.98 8.20
N VAL A 538 7.80 12.70 7.85
CA VAL A 538 6.67 11.76 7.86
C VAL A 538 6.15 11.57 9.28
N LEU A 539 7.06 11.30 10.23
CA LEU A 539 6.69 11.08 11.63
C LEU A 539 6.05 12.33 12.27
N VAL A 540 6.56 13.52 11.96
CA VAL A 540 6.01 14.77 12.48
C VAL A 540 4.59 15.00 11.96
N ILE A 541 4.36 14.84 10.65
CA ILE A 541 3.03 15.03 10.07
C ILE A 541 2.04 14.02 10.65
N LEU A 542 2.41 12.74 10.75
CA LEU A 542 1.56 11.70 11.34
C LEU A 542 1.26 11.98 12.82
N ALA A 543 2.25 12.37 13.61
CA ALA A 543 2.06 12.68 15.03
C ALA A 543 1.12 13.88 15.22
N VAL A 544 1.24 14.92 14.39
CA VAL A 544 0.33 16.07 14.42
C VAL A 544 -1.07 15.67 13.97
N GLN A 545 -1.20 14.97 12.83
CA GLN A 545 -2.47 14.53 12.26
C GLN A 545 -3.29 13.72 13.25
N TYR A 546 -2.71 12.64 13.77
CA TYR A 546 -3.41 11.68 14.60
C TYR A 546 -3.45 12.08 16.08
N GLY A 547 -2.47 12.86 16.57
CA GLY A 547 -2.56 13.49 17.90
C GLY A 547 -3.70 14.50 17.97
N TRP A 548 -3.89 15.30 16.92
CA TRP A 548 -5.02 16.21 16.80
C TRP A 548 -6.34 15.44 16.67
N PHE A 549 -6.39 14.40 15.84
CA PHE A 549 -7.59 13.58 15.67
C PHE A 549 -8.03 12.89 16.96
N TYR A 550 -7.06 12.35 17.71
CA TYR A 550 -7.29 11.75 19.02
C TYR A 550 -7.91 12.74 20.03
N THR A 551 -7.39 13.97 20.08
CA THR A 551 -7.78 14.98 21.07
C THR A 551 -9.04 15.77 20.71
N HIS A 552 -9.29 16.04 19.42
CA HIS A 552 -10.39 16.91 18.97
C HIS A 552 -11.55 16.14 18.32
N GLY A 553 -11.37 14.87 17.95
CA GLY A 553 -12.39 14.10 17.24
C GLY A 553 -12.54 14.43 15.76
N LEU A 554 -11.74 15.35 15.24
CA LEU A 554 -11.57 15.64 13.81
C LEU A 554 -10.08 15.72 13.53
N SER A 555 -9.65 15.36 12.32
CA SER A 555 -8.25 15.32 11.94
C SER A 555 -7.65 16.73 11.75
N PHE A 556 -6.31 16.84 11.85
CA PHE A 556 -5.62 18.14 11.74
C PHE A 556 -5.85 18.79 10.38
N THR A 557 -5.77 18.00 9.31
CA THR A 557 -5.95 18.49 7.94
C THR A 557 -7.35 19.02 7.65
N GLU A 558 -8.40 18.47 8.26
CA GLU A 558 -9.78 18.93 8.03
C GLU A 558 -10.18 20.10 8.93
N SER A 559 -9.64 20.19 10.15
CA SER A 559 -10.20 21.09 11.19
C SER A 559 -9.25 22.18 11.68
N PHE A 560 -7.94 22.06 11.44
CA PHE A 560 -6.96 23.09 11.81
C PHE A 560 -6.50 23.92 10.62
N LEU A 561 -6.33 23.32 9.44
CA LEU A 561 -5.85 24.01 8.25
C LEU A 561 -6.96 24.81 7.55
N THR A 562 -6.61 26.02 7.11
CA THR A 562 -7.51 26.91 6.37
C THR A 562 -6.84 27.36 5.06
N PRO A 563 -7.32 26.95 3.88
CA PRO A 563 -8.45 26.04 3.66
C PRO A 563 -8.13 24.59 4.12
N PRO A 564 -9.16 23.77 4.44
CA PRO A 564 -8.97 22.37 4.77
C PRO A 564 -8.25 21.59 3.66
N LEU A 565 -7.41 20.63 4.05
CA LEU A 565 -6.78 19.68 3.14
C LEU A 565 -7.44 18.30 3.24
N SER A 566 -7.34 17.51 2.18
CA SER A 566 -7.86 16.14 2.20
C SER A 566 -7.12 15.28 3.23
N ASN A 567 -7.87 14.52 4.02
CA ASN A 567 -7.31 13.65 5.06
C ASN A 567 -6.51 12.46 4.49
N ILE A 568 -6.66 12.19 3.19
CA ILE A 568 -5.91 11.13 2.50
C ILE A 568 -4.40 11.33 2.56
N ILE A 569 -3.94 12.58 2.66
CA ILE A 569 -2.50 12.88 2.75
C ILE A 569 -1.88 12.34 4.03
N GLY A 570 -2.65 12.13 5.10
CA GLY A 570 -2.17 11.44 6.30
C GLY A 570 -1.93 9.96 6.03
N ILE A 571 -2.85 9.31 5.31
CA ILE A 571 -2.82 7.86 5.05
C ILE A 571 -1.66 7.49 4.11
N TRP A 572 -1.40 8.28 3.07
CA TRP A 572 -0.30 8.02 2.12
C TRP A 572 1.11 8.04 2.75
N LEU A 573 1.24 8.56 3.97
CA LEU A 573 2.49 8.63 4.70
C LEU A 573 2.86 7.35 5.46
N PHE A 574 1.90 6.48 5.81
CA PHE A 574 2.17 5.24 6.54
C PHE A 574 3.23 4.34 5.90
N PRO A 575 3.18 4.00 4.60
CA PRO A 575 4.20 3.14 3.99
C PRO A 575 5.61 3.77 4.03
N LEU A 576 5.70 5.11 4.01
CA LEU A 576 6.97 5.84 4.01
C LEU A 576 7.71 5.76 5.35
N VAL A 577 7.00 5.47 6.44
CA VAL A 577 7.61 5.16 7.76
C VAL A 577 8.60 4.01 7.65
N VAL A 578 8.32 3.04 6.76
CA VAL A 578 9.19 1.88 6.52
C VAL A 578 10.13 2.13 5.35
N TYR A 579 9.62 2.66 4.23
CA TYR A 579 10.42 2.79 3.01
C TYR A 579 11.58 3.77 3.14
N PHE A 580 11.44 4.88 3.88
CA PHE A 580 12.52 5.87 4.00
C PHE A 580 13.73 5.37 4.80
N PRO A 581 13.56 4.76 6.00
CA PRO A 581 14.68 4.11 6.68
C PRO A 581 15.27 2.95 5.88
N ALA A 582 14.43 2.13 5.23
CA ALA A 582 14.89 1.01 4.41
C ALA A 582 15.75 1.48 3.23
N ALA A 583 15.36 2.56 2.55
CA ALA A 583 16.13 3.20 1.49
C ALA A 583 17.51 3.63 1.99
N ALA A 584 17.58 4.35 3.12
CA ALA A 584 18.86 4.79 3.69
C ALA A 584 19.80 3.61 4.02
N VAL A 585 19.24 2.52 4.54
CA VAL A 585 20.00 1.29 4.84
C VAL A 585 20.50 0.64 3.56
N LEU A 586 19.63 0.40 2.57
CA LEU A 586 20.02 -0.21 1.30
C LEU A 586 21.08 0.62 0.57
N ASP A 587 20.87 1.93 0.47
CA ASP A 587 21.78 2.89 -0.15
C ASP A 587 23.19 2.78 0.47
N ARG A 588 23.26 2.77 1.81
CA ARG A 588 24.55 2.65 2.50
C ARG A 588 25.20 1.28 2.32
N LEU A 589 24.40 0.21 2.30
CA LEU A 589 24.89 -1.15 2.10
C LEU A 589 25.47 -1.34 0.70
N VAL A 590 24.81 -0.79 -0.32
CA VAL A 590 25.28 -0.80 -1.71
C VAL A 590 26.50 0.11 -1.87
N TYR A 591 26.45 1.35 -1.37
CA TYR A 591 27.54 2.31 -1.46
C TYR A 591 28.85 1.78 -0.87
N ARG A 592 28.78 1.03 0.23
CA ARG A 592 29.98 0.42 0.84
C ARG A 592 30.68 -0.61 -0.06
N ARG A 593 29.99 -1.13 -1.08
CA ARG A 593 30.51 -2.12 -2.03
C ARG A 593 30.95 -1.50 -3.34
N THR A 594 30.41 -0.33 -3.69
CA THR A 594 30.60 0.29 -5.00
C THR A 594 31.30 1.65 -4.97
N ARG A 595 31.22 2.37 -3.83
CA ARG A 595 31.51 3.81 -3.72
C ARG A 595 30.70 4.66 -4.72
N ASN A 596 29.64 4.09 -5.29
CA ASN A 596 28.76 4.70 -6.26
C ASN A 596 27.45 5.06 -5.54
N PRO A 597 27.16 6.35 -5.29
CA PRO A 597 25.97 6.76 -4.57
C PRO A 597 24.70 6.67 -5.43
N TYR A 598 24.82 6.55 -6.75
CA TYR A 598 23.67 6.55 -7.66
C TYR A 598 22.96 5.19 -7.68
N LEU A 599 23.70 4.08 -7.52
CA LEU A 599 23.15 2.73 -7.68
C LEU A 599 22.01 2.41 -6.69
N GLY A 600 22.22 2.66 -5.39
CA GLY A 600 21.19 2.41 -4.37
C GLY A 600 19.95 3.26 -4.60
N GLY A 601 20.15 4.56 -4.86
CA GLY A 601 19.06 5.49 -5.15
C GLY A 601 18.25 5.11 -6.39
N LEU A 602 18.90 4.63 -7.46
CA LEU A 602 18.18 4.13 -8.65
C LEU A 602 17.40 2.85 -8.36
N VAL A 603 17.96 1.92 -7.57
CA VAL A 603 17.24 0.71 -7.15
C VAL A 603 15.99 1.08 -6.35
N MET A 604 16.10 1.99 -5.38
CA MET A 604 14.93 2.44 -4.61
C MET A 604 13.93 3.22 -5.46
N ALA A 605 14.39 4.09 -6.36
CA ALA A 605 13.50 4.80 -7.28
C ALA A 605 12.65 3.83 -8.09
N LEU A 606 13.26 2.81 -8.70
CA LEU A 606 12.56 1.81 -9.50
C LEU A 606 11.54 1.01 -8.68
N VAL A 607 11.94 0.50 -7.50
CA VAL A 607 11.04 -0.27 -6.63
C VAL A 607 9.86 0.58 -6.20
N LEU A 608 10.10 1.81 -5.73
CA LEU A 608 9.03 2.63 -5.18
C LEU A 608 8.14 3.22 -6.27
N THR A 609 8.67 3.48 -7.47
CA THR A 609 7.82 3.81 -8.62
C THR A 609 6.86 2.66 -8.94
N LEU A 610 7.35 1.42 -9.01
CA LEU A 610 6.49 0.26 -9.27
C LEU A 610 5.42 0.11 -8.18
N VAL A 611 5.82 0.13 -6.90
CA VAL A 611 4.87 0.04 -5.76
C VAL A 611 3.79 1.13 -5.84
N THR A 612 4.18 2.38 -6.13
CA THR A 612 3.27 3.51 -6.20
C THR A 612 2.25 3.39 -7.35
N VAL A 613 2.66 2.90 -8.53
CA VAL A 613 1.76 2.87 -9.71
C VAL A 613 0.89 1.62 -9.80
N THR A 614 1.28 0.52 -9.15
CA THR A 614 0.56 -0.77 -9.25
C THR A 614 -0.56 -0.92 -8.22
N ASN A 615 -0.55 -0.10 -7.19
CA ASN A 615 -1.53 -0.14 -6.09
C ASN A 615 -2.29 1.18 -6.03
N THR A 616 -2.83 1.65 -7.16
CA THR A 616 -3.52 2.93 -7.20
C THR A 616 -4.59 2.97 -8.29
N LEU A 617 -5.36 4.05 -8.30
CA LEU A 617 -6.34 4.34 -9.32
C LEU A 617 -5.68 4.89 -10.59
N THR A 618 -6.09 4.36 -11.73
CA THR A 618 -5.78 4.89 -13.06
C THR A 618 -7.06 5.42 -13.72
N LEU A 619 -7.05 6.72 -14.05
CA LEU A 619 -8.12 7.41 -14.79
C LEU A 619 -7.55 7.90 -16.12
N THR A 620 -8.10 7.39 -17.23
CA THR A 620 -7.65 7.68 -18.61
C THR A 620 -8.54 8.68 -19.32
#